data_AF-A0A5D4GYI6-F1
#
_entry.id   AF-A0A5D4GYI6-F1
#
_cell.length_a   1.000
_cell.length_b   1.000
_cell.length_c   1.000
_cell.angle_alpha   90.00
_cell.angle_beta   90.00
_cell.angle_gamma   90.00
#
_symmetry.space_group_name_H-M   'P 1'
#
loop_
_entity.id
_entity.type
_entity.pdbx_description
1 polymer ?
#
loop_
_entity_poly.entity_id
_entity_poly.type
_entity_poly.pdbx_seq_one_letter_code
_entity_poly.pdbx_strand_id
1 'polypeptide(L)' 'TVQGSDVTFTLEGGAKVNDANITQADIAADNGVIHVIDAVIMPSM' A
#
# COMPACT_ATOMS: atom_id res chain seq x y z
N THR A 1 -4.65 -9.64 -1.00
CA THR A 1 -3.21 -9.72 -0.62
C THR A 1 -2.76 -11.17 -0.57
N VAL A 2 -1.47 -11.48 -0.41
CA VAL A 2 -1.00 -12.88 -0.19
C VAL A 2 -1.57 -13.51 1.09
N GLN A 3 -1.94 -12.68 2.07
CA GLN A 3 -2.61 -13.11 3.30
C GLN A 3 -4.08 -13.48 3.08
N GLY A 4 -4.71 -13.00 1.99
CA GLY A 4 -6.09 -13.30 1.64
C GLY A 4 -7.02 -12.08 1.69
N SER A 5 -6.86 -11.19 2.67
CA SER A 5 -7.69 -9.98 2.78
C SER A 5 -7.44 -8.98 1.64
N ASP A 6 -8.46 -8.20 1.31
CA ASP A 6 -8.37 -7.11 0.34
C ASP A 6 -7.64 -5.89 0.91
N VAL A 7 -7.01 -5.15 0.01
CA VAL A 7 -6.42 -3.83 0.27
C VAL A 7 -6.92 -2.88 -0.79
N THR A 8 -7.30 -1.68 -0.37
CA THR A 8 -7.89 -0.67 -1.24
C THR A 8 -6.86 0.41 -1.52
N PHE A 9 -6.70 0.77 -2.79
CA PHE A 9 -5.89 1.91 -3.19
C PHE A 9 -6.80 3.08 -3.56
N THR A 10 -6.44 4.28 -3.13
CA THR A 10 -7.13 5.51 -3.51
C THR A 10 -6.13 6.60 -3.86
N LEU A 11 -6.55 7.49 -4.76
CA LEU A 11 -5.81 8.70 -5.13
C LEU A 11 -6.55 9.97 -4.66
N GLU A 12 -7.74 9.83 -4.09
CA GLU A 12 -8.54 10.96 -3.62
C GLU A 12 -7.89 11.56 -2.36
N GLY A 13 -7.47 12.82 -2.44
CA GLY A 13 -6.73 13.48 -1.36
C GLY A 13 -5.28 13.01 -1.21
N GLY A 14 -4.72 12.31 -2.21
CA GLY A 14 -3.37 11.77 -2.22
C GLY A 14 -3.34 10.25 -2.40
N ALA A 15 -2.16 9.72 -2.74
CA ALA A 15 -1.98 8.28 -2.92
C ALA A 15 -1.97 7.57 -1.56
N LYS A 16 -2.92 6.66 -1.37
CA LYS A 16 -3.07 5.88 -0.13
C LYS A 16 -3.36 4.41 -0.41
N VAL A 17 -3.00 3.59 0.57
CA VAL A 17 -3.44 2.19 0.68
C VAL A 17 -4.13 1.99 2.02
N ASN A 18 -5.41 1.64 1.97
CA ASN A 18 -6.34 1.78 3.10
C ASN A 18 -6.19 3.19 3.72
N ASP A 19 -5.84 3.29 5.01
CA ASP A 19 -5.64 4.55 5.72
C ASP A 19 -4.18 5.05 5.72
N ALA A 20 -3.24 4.30 5.14
CA ALA A 20 -1.81 4.65 5.11
C ALA A 20 -1.45 5.49 3.87
N ASN A 21 -0.66 6.55 4.04
CA ASN A 21 -0.22 7.38 2.92
C ASN A 21 1.00 6.76 2.24
N ILE A 22 1.00 6.77 0.91
CA ILE A 22 2.16 6.35 0.11
C ILE A 22 3.11 7.54 0.02
N THR A 23 4.28 7.42 0.64
CA THR A 23 5.32 8.48 0.68
C THR A 23 6.28 8.39 -0.50
N GLN A 24 6.46 7.19 -1.06
CA GLN A 24 7.23 6.95 -2.28
C GLN A 24 6.60 5.78 -3.04
N ALA A 25 6.38 5.94 -4.34
CA ALA A 25 5.78 4.93 -5.21
C ALA A 25 6.77 4.45 -6.28
N ASP A 26 6.46 3.30 -6.88
CA ASP A 26 7.08 2.79 -8.11
C ASP A 26 8.59 2.52 -7.99
N ILE A 27 9.04 2.07 -6.82
CA ILE A 27 10.42 1.62 -6.64
C ILE A 27 10.55 0.23 -7.27
N ALA A 28 11.32 0.13 -8.35
CA ALA A 28 11.57 -1.14 -9.04
C ALA A 28 12.39 -2.10 -8.17
N ALA A 29 11.96 -3.36 -8.13
CA ALA A 29 12.68 -4.49 -7.56
C ALA A 29 12.74 -5.63 -8.59
N ASP A 30 13.69 -6.56 -8.42
CA ASP A 30 13.92 -7.65 -9.39
C ASP A 30 12.69 -8.54 -9.64
N ASN A 31 11.75 -8.54 -8.69
CA ASN A 31 10.56 -9.39 -8.68
C ASN A 31 9.24 -8.61 -8.45
N GLY A 32 9.25 -7.28 -8.58
CA GLY A 32 8.05 -6.48 -8.37
C GLY A 32 8.30 -5.00 -8.15
N VAL A 33 7.39 -4.38 -7.42
CA VAL A 33 7.40 -2.94 -7.13
C VAL A 33 7.15 -2.71 -5.65
N ILE A 34 7.84 -1.73 -5.07
CA ILE A 34 7.69 -1.31 -3.68
C ILE A 34 7.01 0.07 -3.65
N HIS A 35 6.02 0.20 -2.76
CA HIS A 35 5.43 1.48 -2.35
C HIS A 35 5.68 1.66 -0.85
N VAL A 36 6.33 2.77 -0.46
CA VAL A 36 6.65 3.09 0.94
C VAL A 36 5.45 3.76 1.59
N ILE A 37 5.08 3.28 2.78
CA ILE A 37 3.93 3.78 3.53
C ILE A 37 4.32 4.29 4.91
N ASP A 38 3.55 5.23 5.46
CA ASP A 38 3.81 5.87 6.75
C ASP A 38 3.13 5.17 7.95
N ALA A 39 2.26 4.19 7.70
CA ALA A 39 1.55 3.42 8.72
C ALA A 39 1.52 1.92 8.40
N VAL A 40 1.50 1.09 9.44
CA VAL A 40 1.41 -0.38 9.31
C VAL A 40 -0.02 -0.78 8.98
N ILE A 41 -0.18 -1.64 7.96
CA ILE A 41 -1.47 -2.25 7.63
C ILE A 41 -1.71 -3.45 8.54
N MET A 42 -2.80 -3.41 9.30
CA MET A 42 -3.27 -4.54 10.09
C MET A 42 -4.28 -5.37 9.29
N PRO A 43 -4.27 -6.71 9.39
CA PRO A 43 -5.29 -7.56 8.78
C PRO A 43 -6.69 -7.21 9.29
N SER A 44 -7.67 -7.16 8.41
CA SER A 44 -9.08 -7.20 8.83
C SER A 44 -9.37 -8.58 9.40
N MET A 45 -9.86 -8.63 10.64
CA MET A 45 -10.28 -9.85 11.33
C MET A 45 -11.32 -10.64 10.54
#